data_AF-A0A8J5XZG1-F1
#
_entry.id   AF-A0A8J5XZG1-F1
#
_cell.length_a   1.000
_cell.length_b   1.000
_cell.length_c   1.000
_cell.angle_alpha   90.00
_cell.angle_beta   90.00
_cell.angle_gamma   90.00
#
_symmetry.space_group_name_H-M   'P 1'
#
loop_
_entity.id
_entity.type
_entity.pdbx_description
1 polymer ?
#
loop_
_entity_poly.entity_id
_entity_poly.type
_entity_poly.pdbx_seq_one_letter_code
_entity_poly.pdbx_strand_id
1 'polypeptide(L)'
;MKGLDNLFEWRNALKELSLTRQSVNGLEDEVIQQLRFSYDQGLVEEMNIRQAEYDNGCAIMNRLINNCLLEVPTKTENGRCVKMHDLIRDMALHITCGTPRFLVKAGMRLTEPLDMQEWRKDLEKVSLMENWGLPLPYPLEILPPKCPMLTTLLLSGCNIQSIPEGFLKHMHRFKILDLSANPIKNLPDSIANLKNLTALLLRHCRSLEKVPSLSKLQILKELNLEATNIREVPRGMKNLLKLNYLNLNGIGDLHEIPDRALSKLSCLQDLIVGETLVSGEDVGGLKKLEILKGRFYDLHNLNAYVEALHGREEPLEYIIRVGERGWVEQINTRKYIELCGCNIDINQIILPHVEELYIKECNLNCRQGYIRFSPELSVSECNKLEEIIAIELGWNQRGKTTMEFHLPQLRFFSVWNLPKLKSICSVNGVIACDSLEIIEPEEWWESVEWDHHPNAKSILEPLLRSCCKQAAGVTVAYAASHDTCCTNKRETSKEEEE
;
A
#
# COMPACT_ATOMS: atom_id res chain seq x y z
N MET A 1 -41.39 -12.63 0.85
CA MET A 1 -41.91 -12.43 -0.52
C MET A 1 -41.16 -13.29 -1.55
N LYS A 2 -41.39 -14.61 -1.53
CA LYS A 2 -41.10 -15.54 -2.64
C LYS A 2 -41.96 -16.81 -2.57
N GLY A 3 -43.14 -16.74 -1.96
CA GLY A 3 -43.99 -17.92 -1.72
C GLY A 3 -43.32 -19.03 -0.91
N LEU A 4 -42.22 -18.73 -0.20
CA LEU A 4 -41.58 -19.66 0.73
C LEU A 4 -42.31 -19.55 2.07
N ASP A 5 -43.27 -20.44 2.27
CA ASP A 5 -44.02 -20.61 3.52
C ASP A 5 -43.22 -21.42 4.57
N ASN A 6 -41.96 -21.75 4.26
CA ASN A 6 -41.11 -22.49 5.19
C ASN A 6 -40.62 -21.57 6.31
N LEU A 7 -41.36 -21.60 7.41
CA LEU A 7 -41.08 -20.86 8.63
C LEU A 7 -39.67 -21.14 9.20
N PHE A 8 -39.07 -22.31 8.92
CA PHE A 8 -37.71 -22.65 9.37
C PHE A 8 -36.62 -21.84 8.66
N GLU A 9 -36.77 -21.56 7.36
CA GLU A 9 -35.77 -20.75 6.63
C GLU A 9 -35.81 -19.30 7.11
N TRP A 10 -37.00 -18.75 7.33
CA TRP A 10 -37.16 -17.44 7.95
C TRP A 10 -36.57 -17.39 9.35
N ARG A 11 -36.78 -18.43 10.15
CA ARG A 11 -36.26 -18.50 11.51
C ARG A 11 -34.75 -18.69 11.55
N ASN A 12 -34.17 -19.43 10.60
CA ASN A 12 -32.72 -19.58 10.46
C ASN A 12 -32.07 -18.28 9.98
N ALA A 13 -32.63 -17.62 8.96
CA ALA A 13 -32.19 -16.30 8.54
C ALA A 13 -32.28 -15.31 9.70
N LEU A 14 -33.40 -15.25 10.43
CA LEU A 14 -33.54 -14.38 11.61
C LEU A 14 -32.52 -14.72 12.71
N LYS A 15 -32.19 -16.00 12.88
CA LYS A 15 -31.23 -16.48 13.88
C LYS A 15 -29.79 -16.13 13.49
N GLU A 16 -29.42 -16.25 12.22
CA GLU A 16 -28.13 -15.78 11.70
C GLU A 16 -28.01 -14.26 11.78
N LEU A 17 -29.09 -13.53 11.45
CA LEU A 17 -29.19 -12.08 11.65
C LEU A 17 -29.14 -11.69 13.15
N SER A 18 -29.36 -12.61 14.09
CA SER A 18 -29.33 -12.33 15.54
C SER A 18 -27.99 -12.66 16.20
N LEU A 19 -27.10 -13.37 15.52
CA LEU A 19 -25.80 -13.75 16.06
C LEU A 19 -24.78 -12.63 15.85
N THR A 20 -24.07 -12.31 16.92
CA THR A 20 -23.29 -11.08 17.17
C THR A 20 -22.17 -10.79 16.17
N ARG A 21 -22.12 -9.51 15.78
CA ARG A 21 -21.14 -8.85 14.90
C ARG A 21 -19.71 -8.94 15.44
N GLN A 22 -18.77 -9.38 14.61
CA GLN A 22 -17.35 -9.12 14.82
C GLN A 22 -17.03 -7.72 14.28
N SER A 23 -16.22 -6.95 15.03
CA SER A 23 -15.58 -5.73 14.52
C SER A 23 -14.70 -6.12 13.34
N VAL A 24 -14.78 -5.35 12.26
CA VAL A 24 -14.21 -5.74 10.98
C VAL A 24 -12.96 -4.94 10.68
N ASN A 25 -11.92 -5.14 11.48
CA ASN A 25 -10.62 -4.51 11.23
C ASN A 25 -9.92 -5.23 10.06
N GLY A 26 -9.46 -4.49 9.06
CA GLY A 26 -8.69 -4.99 7.92
C GLY A 26 -9.50 -5.40 6.68
N LEU A 27 -10.78 -5.04 6.59
CA LEU A 27 -11.62 -5.17 5.38
C LEU A 27 -11.88 -3.83 4.67
N GLU A 28 -11.46 -2.76 5.33
CA GLU A 28 -11.96 -1.43 5.07
C GLU A 28 -11.53 -0.96 3.68
N ASP A 29 -10.28 -1.14 3.27
CA ASP A 29 -9.77 -0.66 1.97
C ASP A 29 -10.55 -1.19 0.74
N GLU A 30 -10.77 -2.50 0.63
CA GLU A 30 -11.41 -3.10 -0.56
C GLU A 30 -12.92 -2.82 -0.61
N VAL A 31 -13.60 -2.90 0.52
CA VAL A 31 -15.05 -2.64 0.58
C VAL A 31 -15.34 -1.14 0.47
N ILE A 32 -14.50 -0.28 1.04
CA ILE A 32 -14.65 1.17 0.94
C ILE A 32 -14.38 1.65 -0.47
N GLN A 33 -13.42 1.08 -1.20
CA GLN A 33 -13.27 1.40 -2.62
C GLN A 33 -14.59 1.18 -3.38
N GLN A 34 -15.31 0.08 -3.13
CA GLN A 34 -16.61 -0.18 -3.76
C GLN A 34 -17.72 0.75 -3.26
N LEU A 35 -17.76 1.05 -1.96
CA LEU A 35 -18.76 1.95 -1.37
C LEU A 35 -18.54 3.41 -1.75
N ARG A 36 -17.29 3.86 -1.95
CA ARG A 36 -16.94 5.25 -2.31
C ARG A 36 -17.64 5.70 -3.59
N PHE A 37 -17.77 4.80 -4.56
CA PHE A 37 -18.47 5.04 -5.84
C PHE A 37 -20.01 5.05 -5.72
N SER A 38 -20.53 4.67 -4.56
CA SER A 38 -21.97 4.66 -4.27
C SER A 38 -22.48 6.04 -3.85
N TYR A 39 -21.59 6.91 -3.34
CA TYR A 39 -21.93 8.25 -2.85
C TYR A 39 -21.72 9.30 -3.95
N ASP A 40 -22.79 9.61 -4.67
CA ASP A 40 -22.80 10.77 -5.57
C ASP A 40 -23.14 12.03 -4.75
N GLN A 41 -22.28 12.40 -3.80
CA GLN A 41 -22.49 13.61 -3.00
C GLN A 41 -21.62 14.74 -3.54
N GLY A 42 -22.22 15.60 -4.35
CA GLY A 42 -21.66 16.87 -4.81
C GLY A 42 -21.58 17.92 -3.71
N LEU A 43 -20.94 17.61 -2.58
CA LEU A 43 -20.73 18.55 -1.49
C LEU A 43 -19.31 18.45 -0.93
N VAL A 44 -18.72 19.64 -0.78
CA VAL A 44 -17.46 19.99 -0.12
C VAL A 44 -16.22 20.00 -1.03
N GLU A 45 -15.97 21.18 -1.60
CA GLU A 45 -14.62 21.70 -1.76
C GLU A 45 -14.04 21.91 -0.37
N GLU A 46 -12.97 21.18 -0.01
CA GLU A 46 -11.87 21.56 0.89
C GLU A 46 -11.19 20.30 1.47
N MET A 47 -9.90 20.43 1.75
CA MET A 47 -8.97 19.36 2.14
C MET A 47 -9.50 18.53 3.33
N ASN A 48 -9.27 17.21 3.33
CA ASN A 48 -9.78 16.14 4.23
C ASN A 48 -10.92 15.25 3.68
N ILE A 49 -11.21 15.29 2.37
CA ILE A 49 -12.32 14.51 1.78
C ILE A 49 -12.07 12.99 1.88
N ARG A 50 -10.84 12.50 1.71
CA ARG A 50 -10.61 11.06 1.48
C ARG A 50 -10.63 10.22 2.75
N GLN A 51 -9.92 10.64 3.81
CA GLN A 51 -10.05 9.98 5.12
C GLN A 51 -11.49 10.09 5.64
N ALA A 52 -12.17 11.23 5.44
CA ALA A 52 -13.57 11.37 5.82
C ALA A 52 -14.51 10.48 4.97
N GLU A 53 -14.27 10.33 3.66
CA GLU A 53 -14.99 9.39 2.78
C GLU A 53 -14.74 7.95 3.21
N TYR A 54 -13.50 7.63 3.59
CA TYR A 54 -13.12 6.33 4.13
C TYR A 54 -13.81 6.04 5.45
N ASP A 55 -13.72 6.95 6.42
CA ASP A 55 -14.36 6.83 7.72
C ASP A 55 -15.89 6.74 7.59
N ASN A 56 -16.47 7.49 6.64
CA ASN A 56 -17.89 7.39 6.32
C ASN A 56 -18.24 6.03 5.67
N GLY A 57 -17.39 5.54 4.77
CA GLY A 57 -17.49 4.19 4.19
C GLY A 57 -17.44 3.10 5.27
N CYS A 58 -16.45 3.17 6.16
CA CYS A 58 -16.34 2.35 7.37
C CYS A 58 -17.63 2.42 8.20
N ALA A 59 -18.12 3.62 8.49
CA ALA A 59 -19.30 3.83 9.31
C ALA A 59 -20.56 3.21 8.66
N ILE A 60 -20.71 3.34 7.35
CA ILE A 60 -21.85 2.77 6.61
C ILE A 60 -21.73 1.25 6.53
N MET A 61 -20.55 0.71 6.21
CA MET A 61 -20.30 -0.73 6.22
C MET A 61 -20.59 -1.32 7.60
N ASN A 62 -20.02 -0.73 8.65
CA ASN A 62 -20.26 -1.13 10.01
C ASN A 62 -21.74 -1.03 10.34
N ARG A 63 -22.47 0.02 9.93
CA ARG A 63 -23.95 0.09 10.08
C ARG A 63 -24.68 -1.02 9.34
N LEU A 64 -24.30 -1.38 8.12
CA LEU A 64 -24.96 -2.43 7.34
C LEU A 64 -24.73 -3.82 7.92
N ILE A 65 -23.48 -4.14 8.25
CA ILE A 65 -23.11 -5.36 8.99
C ILE A 65 -23.82 -5.39 10.32
N ASN A 66 -23.87 -4.23 10.98
CA ASN A 66 -24.55 -4.10 12.22
C ASN A 66 -26.04 -4.47 12.07
N ASN A 67 -26.73 -3.88 11.12
CA ASN A 67 -28.14 -4.21 10.86
C ASN A 67 -28.33 -5.57 10.16
N CYS A 68 -27.27 -6.39 10.08
CA CYS A 68 -27.25 -7.72 9.50
C CYS A 68 -27.72 -7.74 8.04
N LEU A 69 -27.55 -6.62 7.34
CA LEU A 69 -27.80 -6.50 5.91
C LEU A 69 -26.59 -6.97 5.09
N LEU A 70 -25.42 -7.05 5.73
CA LEU A 70 -24.20 -7.64 5.19
C LEU A 70 -23.63 -8.67 6.17
N GLU A 71 -23.15 -9.77 5.61
CA GLU A 71 -22.43 -10.85 6.26
C GLU A 71 -20.91 -10.58 6.18
N VAL A 72 -20.20 -10.90 7.26
CA VAL A 72 -18.74 -10.78 7.44
C VAL A 72 -18.03 -11.98 6.75
N PRO A 73 -16.77 -11.87 6.28
CA PRO A 73 -16.21 -12.76 5.27
C PRO A 73 -16.16 -14.24 5.64
N THR A 74 -16.52 -15.06 4.66
CA THR A 74 -15.80 -16.30 4.38
C THR A 74 -14.47 -15.97 3.69
N LYS A 75 -13.36 -16.62 4.07
CA LYS A 75 -12.10 -16.51 3.31
C LYS A 75 -12.36 -17.02 1.88
N THR A 76 -12.11 -16.18 0.87
CA THR A 76 -12.06 -16.61 -0.54
C THR A 76 -10.62 -16.55 -1.04
N GLU A 77 -10.31 -17.26 -2.13
CA GLU A 77 -8.98 -17.24 -2.78
C GLU A 77 -8.55 -15.82 -3.21
N ASN A 78 -9.51 -14.90 -3.39
CA ASN A 78 -9.29 -13.53 -3.84
C ASN A 78 -9.26 -12.49 -2.72
N GLY A 79 -9.33 -12.92 -1.44
CA GLY A 79 -9.35 -12.02 -0.29
C GLY A 79 -10.58 -12.20 0.60
N ARG A 80 -10.79 -11.24 1.50
CA ARG A 80 -11.93 -11.19 2.41
C ARG A 80 -13.00 -10.30 1.78
N CYS A 81 -14.24 -10.77 1.66
CA CYS A 81 -15.35 -10.00 1.07
C CYS A 81 -16.56 -9.92 2.00
N VAL A 82 -17.37 -8.87 1.86
CA VAL A 82 -18.70 -8.80 2.48
C VAL A 82 -19.75 -9.33 1.51
N LYS A 83 -20.77 -10.03 2.01
CA LYS A 83 -21.85 -10.58 1.19
C LYS A 83 -23.20 -10.12 1.72
N MET A 84 -24.16 -9.84 0.84
CA MET A 84 -25.56 -9.73 1.21
C MET A 84 -26.25 -11.08 1.01
N HIS A 85 -27.02 -11.54 2.00
CA HIS A 85 -27.85 -12.75 1.85
C HIS A 85 -28.77 -12.63 0.63
N ASP A 86 -28.99 -13.71 -0.12
CA ASP A 86 -29.70 -13.67 -1.41
C ASP A 86 -31.14 -13.12 -1.28
N LEU A 87 -31.86 -13.47 -0.20
CA LEU A 87 -33.19 -12.90 0.09
C LEU A 87 -33.15 -11.38 0.37
N ILE A 88 -32.12 -10.89 1.06
CA ILE A 88 -31.95 -9.46 1.34
C ILE A 88 -31.58 -8.72 0.06
N ARG A 89 -30.76 -9.35 -0.80
CA ARG A 89 -30.41 -8.85 -2.12
C ARG A 89 -31.63 -8.72 -3.02
N ASP A 90 -32.46 -9.77 -3.11
CA ASP A 90 -33.70 -9.75 -3.90
C ASP A 90 -34.65 -8.67 -3.39
N MET A 91 -34.77 -8.50 -2.07
CA MET A 91 -35.57 -7.45 -1.46
C MET A 91 -35.03 -6.05 -1.81
N ALA A 92 -33.72 -5.83 -1.69
CA ALA A 92 -33.09 -4.56 -2.05
C ALA A 92 -33.33 -4.24 -3.54
N LEU A 93 -33.15 -5.22 -4.43
CA LEU A 93 -33.42 -5.06 -5.86
C LEU A 93 -34.88 -4.74 -6.13
N HIS A 94 -35.82 -5.39 -5.43
CA HIS A 94 -37.24 -5.09 -5.53
C HIS A 94 -37.57 -3.67 -5.05
N ILE A 95 -36.99 -3.21 -3.93
CA ILE A 95 -37.16 -1.82 -3.46
C ILE A 95 -36.64 -0.84 -4.51
N THR A 96 -35.50 -1.15 -5.13
CA THR A 96 -34.88 -0.31 -6.17
C THR A 96 -35.45 -0.51 -7.57
N CYS A 97 -36.51 -1.31 -7.73
CA CYS A 97 -37.12 -1.53 -9.05
C CYS A 97 -37.84 -0.29 -9.60
N GLY A 98 -38.09 0.71 -8.73
CA GLY A 98 -38.48 2.07 -9.07
C GLY A 98 -37.33 2.91 -9.67
N THR A 99 -37.47 4.23 -9.68
CA THR A 99 -36.37 5.13 -10.10
C THR A 99 -35.53 5.53 -8.90
N PRO A 100 -34.19 5.38 -8.94
CA PRO A 100 -33.36 5.00 -10.09
C PRO A 100 -33.26 3.49 -10.35
N ARG A 101 -33.21 3.11 -11.63
CA ARG A 101 -33.15 1.70 -12.03
C ARG A 101 -31.73 1.17 -12.00
N PHE A 102 -31.50 0.22 -11.13
CA PHE A 102 -30.27 -0.56 -11.06
C PHE A 102 -30.41 -1.89 -11.80
N LEU A 103 -29.35 -2.31 -12.47
CA LEU A 103 -29.21 -3.64 -13.04
C LEU A 103 -28.02 -4.33 -12.37
N VAL A 104 -28.31 -5.25 -11.46
CA VAL A 104 -27.28 -5.95 -10.69
C VAL A 104 -27.40 -7.45 -10.97
N LYS A 105 -26.40 -7.99 -11.64
CA LYS A 105 -26.23 -9.43 -11.90
C LYS A 105 -24.84 -9.92 -11.48
N ALA A 106 -24.24 -9.29 -10.47
CA ALA A 106 -22.93 -9.68 -9.98
C ALA A 106 -22.94 -11.09 -9.37
N GLY A 107 -21.89 -11.87 -9.64
CA GLY A 107 -21.69 -13.22 -9.09
C GLY A 107 -22.74 -14.26 -9.52
N MET A 108 -23.52 -13.98 -10.58
CA MET A 108 -24.60 -14.87 -11.04
C MET A 108 -24.11 -16.02 -11.94
N ARG A 109 -22.79 -16.11 -12.18
CA ARG A 109 -22.17 -17.11 -13.07
C ARG A 109 -22.75 -17.07 -14.49
N LEU A 110 -23.00 -15.86 -14.99
CA LEU A 110 -23.50 -15.67 -16.34
C LEU A 110 -22.53 -16.28 -17.35
N THR A 111 -23.05 -17.11 -18.25
CA THR A 111 -22.29 -17.75 -19.34
C THR A 111 -22.60 -17.13 -20.70
N GLU A 112 -23.61 -16.27 -20.77
CA GLU A 112 -24.06 -15.59 -21.98
C GLU A 112 -24.16 -14.08 -21.75
N PRO A 113 -23.87 -13.24 -22.76
CA PRO A 113 -24.09 -11.80 -22.70
C PRO A 113 -25.53 -11.45 -22.36
N LEU A 114 -25.74 -10.27 -21.77
CA LEU A 114 -27.09 -9.76 -21.54
C LEU A 114 -27.82 -9.47 -22.86
N ASP A 115 -29.11 -9.76 -22.89
CA ASP A 115 -29.99 -9.31 -23.98
C ASP A 115 -29.98 -7.78 -24.07
N MET A 116 -30.01 -7.25 -25.30
CA MET A 116 -30.13 -5.81 -25.58
C MET A 116 -31.35 -5.18 -24.91
N GLN A 117 -32.42 -5.93 -24.65
CA GLN A 117 -33.60 -5.46 -23.94
C GLN A 117 -33.32 -5.12 -22.46
N GLU A 118 -32.29 -5.72 -21.87
CA GLU A 118 -31.90 -5.43 -20.49
C GLU A 118 -31.19 -4.08 -20.36
N TRP A 119 -30.55 -3.60 -21.43
CA TRP A 119 -29.88 -2.29 -21.50
C TRP A 119 -30.90 -1.14 -21.69
N ARG A 120 -31.74 -0.93 -20.67
CA ARG A 120 -32.78 0.10 -20.69
C ARG A 120 -32.20 1.52 -20.61
N LYS A 121 -32.89 2.46 -21.24
CA LYS A 121 -32.45 3.88 -21.33
C LYS A 121 -32.41 4.62 -19.99
N ASP A 122 -33.14 4.12 -19.00
CA ASP A 122 -33.30 4.68 -17.66
C ASP A 122 -32.38 4.03 -16.61
N LEU A 123 -31.48 3.12 -17.03
CA LEU A 123 -30.48 2.56 -16.14
C LEU A 123 -29.50 3.64 -15.67
N GLU A 124 -29.31 3.72 -14.36
CA GLU A 124 -28.34 4.62 -13.74
C GLU A 124 -27.04 3.89 -13.37
N LYS A 125 -27.17 2.66 -12.81
CA LYS A 125 -26.03 1.86 -12.39
C LYS A 125 -26.18 0.41 -12.85
N VAL A 126 -25.11 -0.14 -13.40
CA VAL A 126 -25.02 -1.53 -13.87
C VAL A 126 -23.85 -2.20 -13.17
N SER A 127 -24.07 -3.37 -12.59
CA SER A 127 -23.00 -4.21 -12.03
C SER A 127 -23.15 -5.64 -12.51
N LEU A 128 -22.16 -6.12 -13.25
CA LEU A 128 -22.04 -7.50 -13.74
C LEU A 128 -20.79 -8.18 -13.18
N MET A 129 -20.21 -7.65 -12.10
CA MET A 129 -18.94 -8.12 -11.55
C MET A 129 -18.95 -9.63 -11.24
N GLU A 130 -17.78 -10.26 -11.22
CA GLU A 130 -17.61 -11.66 -10.80
C GLU A 130 -18.42 -12.65 -11.66
N ASN A 131 -18.55 -12.36 -12.96
CA ASN A 131 -19.10 -13.28 -13.95
C ASN A 131 -17.98 -13.77 -14.90
N TRP A 132 -17.03 -14.53 -14.35
CA TRP A 132 -15.85 -15.04 -15.09
C TRP A 132 -16.17 -15.89 -16.32
N GLY A 133 -17.38 -16.47 -16.37
CA GLY A 133 -17.87 -17.23 -17.51
C GLY A 133 -18.44 -16.39 -18.65
N LEU A 134 -18.51 -15.06 -18.50
CA LEU A 134 -19.12 -14.16 -19.45
C LEU A 134 -18.19 -13.92 -20.65
N PRO A 135 -18.54 -14.36 -21.87
CA PRO A 135 -17.76 -14.01 -23.04
C PRO A 135 -18.11 -12.57 -23.45
N LEU A 136 -17.21 -11.61 -23.28
CA LEU A 136 -17.36 -10.27 -23.88
C LEU A 136 -16.17 -10.02 -24.83
N PRO A 137 -16.43 -9.60 -26.10
CA PRO A 137 -17.65 -8.93 -26.58
C PRO A 137 -18.37 -9.66 -27.72
N TYR A 138 -19.72 -9.75 -27.74
CA TYR A 138 -20.56 -9.61 -28.95
C TYR A 138 -22.08 -9.73 -28.64
N PRO A 139 -23.00 -8.99 -29.30
CA PRO A 139 -22.87 -8.27 -30.58
C PRO A 139 -22.97 -6.76 -30.42
N LEU A 140 -21.83 -6.09 -30.28
CA LEU A 140 -21.75 -4.63 -30.13
C LEU A 140 -21.09 -3.95 -31.33
N GLU A 141 -20.55 -4.70 -32.30
CA GLU A 141 -20.20 -4.13 -33.60
C GLU A 141 -21.44 -3.68 -34.39
N ILE A 142 -22.63 -4.20 -34.04
CA ILE A 142 -23.87 -3.89 -34.77
C ILE A 142 -24.61 -2.70 -34.12
N LEU A 143 -24.81 -2.68 -32.80
CA LEU A 143 -25.56 -1.61 -32.10
C LEU A 143 -25.09 -1.43 -30.64
N PRO A 144 -24.41 -0.33 -30.25
CA PRO A 144 -24.04 -0.08 -28.86
C PRO A 144 -25.26 0.20 -27.96
N PRO A 145 -25.21 -0.14 -26.65
CA PRO A 145 -26.32 0.08 -25.74
C PRO A 145 -26.61 1.58 -25.60
N LYS A 146 -27.89 1.93 -25.62
CA LYS A 146 -28.33 3.32 -25.49
C LYS A 146 -28.76 3.60 -24.06
N CYS A 147 -27.78 3.81 -23.18
CA CYS A 147 -28.01 4.10 -21.76
C CYS A 147 -27.55 5.52 -21.40
N PRO A 148 -28.32 6.57 -21.79
CA PRO A 148 -27.90 7.97 -21.57
C PRO A 148 -27.87 8.39 -20.11
N MET A 149 -28.60 7.68 -19.23
CA MET A 149 -28.65 7.95 -17.78
C MET A 149 -27.55 7.22 -17.00
N LEU A 150 -26.78 6.35 -17.65
CA LEU A 150 -25.79 5.52 -16.97
C LEU A 150 -24.66 6.38 -16.39
N THR A 151 -24.43 6.25 -15.10
CA THR A 151 -23.36 6.91 -14.34
C THR A 151 -22.28 5.93 -13.91
N THR A 152 -22.66 4.68 -13.63
CA THR A 152 -21.75 3.64 -13.10
C THR A 152 -21.90 2.34 -13.87
N LEU A 153 -20.77 1.77 -14.30
CA LEU A 153 -20.70 0.44 -14.90
C LEU A 153 -19.55 -0.34 -14.27
N LEU A 154 -19.90 -1.41 -13.57
CA LEU A 154 -18.96 -2.30 -12.88
C LEU A 154 -18.91 -3.65 -13.59
N LEU A 155 -17.75 -3.95 -14.16
CA LEU A 155 -17.49 -5.14 -14.98
C LEU A 155 -16.23 -5.89 -14.51
N SER A 156 -15.85 -5.74 -13.25
CA SER A 156 -14.68 -6.44 -12.72
C SER A 156 -14.87 -7.97 -12.75
N GLY A 157 -13.82 -8.73 -13.08
CA GLY A 157 -13.88 -10.20 -13.05
C GLY A 157 -14.89 -10.80 -14.03
N CYS A 158 -14.98 -10.26 -15.25
CA CYS A 158 -15.95 -10.66 -16.28
C CYS A 158 -15.29 -11.35 -17.48
N ASN A 159 -14.00 -11.70 -17.41
CA ASN A 159 -13.23 -12.29 -18.51
C ASN A 159 -13.30 -11.50 -19.85
N ILE A 160 -13.39 -10.17 -19.76
CA ILE A 160 -13.49 -9.28 -20.92
C ILE A 160 -12.12 -9.18 -21.61
N GLN A 161 -12.06 -9.49 -22.91
CA GLN A 161 -10.81 -9.39 -23.68
C GLN A 161 -10.66 -8.04 -24.41
N SER A 162 -11.78 -7.44 -24.79
CA SER A 162 -11.82 -6.14 -25.47
C SER A 162 -13.17 -5.44 -25.28
N ILE A 163 -13.16 -4.11 -25.41
CA ILE A 163 -14.36 -3.28 -25.39
C ILE A 163 -14.50 -2.63 -26.77
N PRO A 164 -15.64 -2.80 -27.47
CA PRO A 164 -15.86 -2.20 -28.78
C PRO A 164 -15.84 -0.66 -28.74
N GLU A 165 -15.29 -0.04 -29.78
CA GLU A 165 -15.10 1.41 -29.87
C GLU A 165 -16.40 2.21 -29.62
N GLY A 166 -17.53 1.71 -30.12
CA GLY A 166 -18.83 2.35 -29.97
C GLY A 166 -19.54 2.13 -28.63
N PHE A 167 -19.07 1.22 -27.77
CA PHE A 167 -19.82 0.73 -26.61
C PHE A 167 -20.23 1.86 -25.64
N LEU A 168 -19.31 2.81 -25.40
CA LEU A 168 -19.49 3.90 -24.44
C LEU A 168 -20.05 5.19 -25.10
N LYS A 169 -20.34 5.16 -26.41
CA LYS A 169 -20.68 6.35 -27.22
C LYS A 169 -21.90 7.12 -26.72
N HIS A 170 -22.88 6.42 -26.12
CA HIS A 170 -24.16 6.99 -25.70
C HIS A 170 -24.27 7.26 -24.19
N MET A 171 -23.17 7.08 -23.43
CA MET A 171 -23.15 7.21 -21.97
C MET A 171 -22.66 8.60 -21.55
N HIS A 172 -23.47 9.64 -21.78
CA HIS A 172 -23.02 11.04 -21.61
C HIS A 172 -22.88 11.49 -20.15
N ARG A 173 -23.53 10.80 -19.20
CA ARG A 173 -23.48 11.09 -17.76
C ARG A 173 -22.49 10.21 -16.98
N PHE A 174 -21.67 9.48 -17.72
CA PHE A 174 -20.88 8.39 -17.17
C PHE A 174 -19.72 8.89 -16.31
N LYS A 175 -19.66 8.38 -15.07
CA LYS A 175 -18.74 8.82 -14.01
C LYS A 175 -17.74 7.73 -13.62
N ILE A 176 -18.18 6.47 -13.57
CA ILE A 176 -17.41 5.39 -12.94
C ILE A 176 -17.39 4.18 -13.85
N LEU A 177 -16.19 3.77 -14.24
CA LEU A 177 -15.91 2.58 -15.03
C LEU A 177 -14.94 1.68 -14.28
N ASP A 178 -15.41 0.50 -13.91
CA ASP A 178 -14.56 -0.55 -13.35
C ASP A 178 -14.47 -1.73 -14.32
N LEU A 179 -13.24 -1.98 -14.78
CA LEU A 179 -12.87 -3.05 -15.68
C LEU A 179 -11.80 -3.96 -15.05
N SER A 180 -11.57 -3.85 -13.74
CA SER A 180 -10.51 -4.55 -13.03
C SER A 180 -10.60 -6.07 -13.18
N ALA A 181 -9.48 -6.77 -13.11
CA ALA A 181 -9.40 -8.22 -13.18
C ALA A 181 -10.01 -8.81 -14.47
N ASN A 182 -9.79 -8.15 -15.61
CA ASN A 182 -10.13 -8.67 -16.93
C ASN A 182 -8.88 -8.80 -17.81
N PRO A 183 -8.80 -9.81 -18.70
CA PRO A 183 -7.69 -9.97 -19.65
C PRO A 183 -7.76 -8.99 -20.84
N ILE A 184 -8.10 -7.72 -20.57
CA ILE A 184 -8.25 -6.69 -21.61
C ILE A 184 -6.87 -6.35 -22.18
N LYS A 185 -6.72 -6.45 -23.49
CA LYS A 185 -5.46 -6.09 -24.18
C LYS A 185 -5.37 -4.60 -24.50
N ASN A 186 -6.49 -4.03 -24.95
CA ASN A 186 -6.58 -2.63 -25.35
C ASN A 186 -7.92 -2.05 -24.92
N LEU A 187 -7.88 -0.78 -24.53
CA LEU A 187 -9.08 0.03 -24.30
C LEU A 187 -9.44 0.80 -25.57
N PRO A 188 -10.73 1.05 -25.84
CA PRO A 188 -11.16 1.85 -26.98
C PRO A 188 -10.81 3.33 -26.80
N ASP A 189 -10.53 4.01 -27.90
CA ASP A 189 -10.17 5.44 -27.90
C ASP A 189 -11.34 6.31 -27.40
N SER A 190 -12.57 5.81 -27.53
CA SER A 190 -13.78 6.45 -27.04
C SER A 190 -13.80 6.69 -25.53
N ILE A 191 -12.97 6.00 -24.72
CA ILE A 191 -12.78 6.31 -23.29
C ILE A 191 -12.35 7.77 -23.11
N ALA A 192 -11.53 8.31 -24.00
CA ALA A 192 -11.08 9.70 -23.95
C ALA A 192 -12.23 10.71 -24.11
N ASN A 193 -13.40 10.29 -24.59
CA ASN A 193 -14.56 11.17 -24.78
C ASN A 193 -15.48 11.22 -23.56
N LEU A 194 -15.22 10.44 -22.51
CA LEU A 194 -16.00 10.38 -21.28
C LEU A 194 -15.66 11.54 -20.34
N LYS A 195 -15.96 12.77 -20.76
CA LYS A 195 -15.57 14.00 -20.05
C LYS A 195 -16.09 14.11 -18.60
N ASN A 196 -17.12 13.32 -18.25
CA ASN A 196 -17.69 13.27 -16.92
C ASN A 196 -17.11 12.15 -16.04
N LEU A 197 -16.14 11.38 -16.54
CA LEU A 197 -15.53 10.26 -15.83
C LEU A 197 -14.72 10.78 -14.64
N THR A 198 -15.08 10.34 -13.44
CA THR A 198 -14.40 10.64 -12.18
C THR A 198 -13.54 9.48 -11.70
N ALA A 199 -13.83 8.24 -12.11
CA ALA A 199 -13.05 7.06 -11.73
C ALA A 199 -12.88 6.08 -12.90
N LEU A 200 -11.64 5.68 -13.14
CA LEU A 200 -11.27 4.64 -14.10
C LEU A 200 -10.43 3.58 -13.38
N LEU A 201 -11.00 2.39 -13.20
CA LEU A 201 -10.37 1.28 -12.49
C LEU A 201 -10.04 0.15 -13.46
N LEU A 202 -8.76 -0.20 -13.51
CA LEU A 202 -8.15 -1.16 -14.42
C LEU A 202 -7.18 -2.10 -13.66
N ARG A 203 -7.36 -2.22 -12.34
CA ARG A 203 -6.51 -3.04 -11.46
C ARG A 203 -6.51 -4.49 -11.95
N HIS A 204 -5.37 -5.18 -11.91
CA HIS A 204 -5.24 -6.58 -12.35
C HIS A 204 -5.62 -6.84 -13.81
N CYS A 205 -5.64 -5.81 -14.68
CA CYS A 205 -5.73 -6.01 -16.13
C CYS A 205 -4.36 -6.38 -16.70
N ARG A 206 -3.89 -7.59 -16.38
CA ARG A 206 -2.51 -8.06 -16.65
C ARG A 206 -2.13 -8.14 -18.13
N SER A 207 -3.08 -8.07 -19.05
CA SER A 207 -2.83 -8.05 -20.49
C SER A 207 -2.85 -6.64 -21.11
N LEU A 208 -3.17 -5.61 -20.32
CA LEU A 208 -3.31 -4.25 -20.80
C LEU A 208 -1.93 -3.61 -20.97
N GLU A 209 -1.52 -3.38 -22.22
CA GLU A 209 -0.19 -2.83 -22.55
C GLU A 209 -0.19 -1.32 -22.75
N LYS A 210 -1.35 -0.73 -23.08
CA LYS A 210 -1.50 0.70 -23.38
C LYS A 210 -2.84 1.23 -22.92
N VAL A 211 -2.84 2.48 -22.47
CA VAL A 211 -4.05 3.24 -22.15
C VAL A 211 -4.17 4.38 -23.17
N PRO A 212 -5.36 4.60 -23.77
CA PRO A 212 -5.58 5.72 -24.68
C PRO A 212 -5.36 7.06 -23.96
N SER A 213 -5.18 8.13 -24.73
CA SER A 213 -4.90 9.45 -24.16
C SER A 213 -6.00 9.90 -23.19
N LEU A 214 -5.62 10.19 -21.94
CA LEU A 214 -6.53 10.65 -20.88
C LEU A 214 -6.64 12.19 -20.81
N SER A 215 -6.02 12.91 -21.76
CA SER A 215 -5.91 14.38 -21.76
C SER A 215 -7.22 15.17 -21.64
N LYS A 216 -8.35 14.57 -22.01
CA LYS A 216 -9.70 15.15 -21.97
C LYS A 216 -10.44 14.88 -20.65
N LEU A 217 -9.96 13.95 -19.82
CA LEU A 217 -10.61 13.52 -18.58
C LEU A 217 -10.23 14.43 -17.41
N GLN A 218 -10.42 15.74 -17.56
CA GLN A 218 -9.90 16.76 -16.64
C GLN A 218 -10.50 16.71 -15.23
N ILE A 219 -11.66 16.05 -15.06
CA ILE A 219 -12.32 15.88 -13.77
C ILE A 219 -12.08 14.48 -13.16
N LEU A 220 -11.23 13.65 -13.79
CA LEU A 220 -10.88 12.35 -13.26
C LEU A 220 -10.22 12.53 -11.88
N LYS A 221 -10.81 11.88 -10.88
CA LYS A 221 -10.34 11.89 -9.49
C LYS A 221 -9.52 10.64 -9.15
N GLU A 222 -9.80 9.54 -9.85
CA GLU A 222 -9.18 8.26 -9.55
C GLU A 222 -8.76 7.52 -10.82
N LEU A 223 -7.49 7.12 -10.84
CA LEU A 223 -6.91 6.25 -11.85
C LEU A 223 -6.17 5.10 -11.17
N ASN A 224 -6.70 3.88 -11.30
CA ASN A 224 -6.08 2.68 -10.78
C ASN A 224 -5.63 1.77 -11.93
N LEU A 225 -4.33 1.59 -12.08
CA LEU A 225 -3.65 0.76 -13.08
C LEU A 225 -2.75 -0.29 -12.41
N GLU A 226 -3.00 -0.59 -11.14
CA GLU A 226 -2.25 -1.59 -10.38
C GLU A 226 -2.22 -2.94 -11.12
N ALA A 227 -1.07 -3.60 -11.14
CA ALA A 227 -0.88 -4.93 -11.73
C ALA A 227 -1.39 -5.03 -13.19
N THR A 228 -1.14 -3.98 -13.96
CA THR A 228 -1.28 -3.97 -15.43
C THR A 228 0.07 -4.22 -16.10
N ASN A 229 0.09 -4.34 -17.43
CA ASN A 229 1.33 -4.51 -18.20
C ASN A 229 1.65 -3.29 -19.05
N ILE A 230 1.23 -2.09 -18.61
CA ILE A 230 1.46 -0.87 -19.37
C ILE A 230 2.96 -0.54 -19.40
N ARG A 231 3.45 -0.11 -20.56
CA ARG A 231 4.89 0.18 -20.74
C ARG A 231 5.24 1.66 -20.65
N GLU A 232 4.22 2.51 -20.74
CA GLU A 232 4.38 3.96 -20.76
C GLU A 232 3.30 4.60 -19.88
N VAL A 233 3.65 5.71 -19.22
CA VAL A 233 2.70 6.57 -18.53
C VAL A 233 1.64 7.08 -19.53
N PRO A 234 0.32 6.92 -19.24
CA PRO A 234 -0.75 7.37 -20.13
C PRO A 234 -0.57 8.80 -20.65
N ARG A 235 -0.69 8.98 -21.97
CA ARG A 235 -0.58 10.31 -22.60
C ARG A 235 -1.64 11.26 -22.01
N GLY A 236 -1.20 12.45 -21.65
CA GLY A 236 -2.08 13.47 -21.08
C GLY A 236 -2.34 13.33 -19.58
N MET A 237 -1.66 12.43 -18.85
CA MET A 237 -1.77 12.31 -17.39
C MET A 237 -1.59 13.65 -16.66
N LYS A 238 -0.63 14.48 -17.09
CA LYS A 238 -0.42 15.84 -16.55
C LYS A 238 -1.62 16.80 -16.67
N ASN A 239 -2.67 16.44 -17.43
CA ASN A 239 -3.89 17.24 -17.58
C ASN A 239 -5.01 16.79 -16.62
N LEU A 240 -4.79 15.75 -15.81
CA LEU A 240 -5.76 15.23 -14.84
C LEU A 240 -5.72 16.09 -13.57
N LEU A 241 -6.10 17.38 -13.69
CA LEU A 241 -5.90 18.39 -12.65
C LEU A 241 -6.69 18.14 -11.35
N LYS A 242 -7.72 17.30 -11.41
CA LYS A 242 -8.56 16.90 -10.28
C LYS A 242 -8.23 15.49 -9.76
N LEU A 243 -7.12 14.88 -10.21
CA LEU A 243 -6.72 13.56 -9.79
C LEU A 243 -6.27 13.59 -8.32
N ASN A 244 -6.91 12.75 -7.50
CA ASN A 244 -6.65 12.59 -6.07
C ASN A 244 -5.95 11.27 -5.77
N TYR A 245 -6.19 10.23 -6.57
CA TYR A 245 -5.56 8.92 -6.41
C TYR A 245 -4.97 8.42 -7.74
N LEU A 246 -3.70 8.02 -7.67
CA LEU A 246 -2.98 7.38 -8.75
C LEU A 246 -2.28 6.13 -8.23
N ASN A 247 -2.67 4.97 -8.76
CA ASN A 247 -1.99 3.72 -8.48
C ASN A 247 -1.43 3.10 -9.78
N LEU A 248 -0.12 2.98 -9.81
CA LEU A 248 0.74 2.41 -10.86
C LEU A 248 1.57 1.23 -10.31
N ASN A 249 1.22 0.68 -9.15
CA ASN A 249 1.99 -0.40 -8.52
C ASN A 249 1.92 -1.70 -9.33
N GLY A 250 2.98 -2.52 -9.26
CA GLY A 250 2.99 -3.84 -9.89
C GLY A 250 2.96 -3.81 -11.41
N ILE A 251 3.34 -2.70 -12.03
CA ILE A 251 3.48 -2.60 -13.49
C ILE A 251 4.87 -3.13 -13.86
N GLY A 252 4.91 -4.29 -14.52
CA GLY A 252 6.16 -5.03 -14.76
C GLY A 252 7.17 -4.29 -15.65
N ASP A 253 6.68 -3.62 -16.69
CA ASP A 253 7.51 -3.01 -17.75
C ASP A 253 7.68 -1.48 -17.59
N LEU A 254 6.99 -0.83 -16.64
CA LEU A 254 7.10 0.62 -16.41
C LEU A 254 8.25 0.90 -15.43
N HIS A 255 9.42 1.18 -15.98
CA HIS A 255 10.63 1.43 -15.19
C HIS A 255 10.64 2.80 -14.50
N GLU A 256 10.15 3.83 -15.17
CA GLU A 256 10.17 5.21 -14.68
C GLU A 256 8.93 6.03 -15.06
N ILE A 257 8.57 6.96 -14.19
CA ILE A 257 7.66 8.06 -14.50
C ILE A 257 8.51 9.21 -15.07
N PRO A 258 8.23 9.69 -16.29
CA PRO A 258 8.99 10.77 -16.89
C PRO A 258 8.96 12.06 -16.05
N ASP A 259 10.08 12.78 -16.04
CA ASP A 259 10.18 14.07 -15.36
C ASP A 259 9.04 15.03 -15.75
N ARG A 260 8.51 15.74 -14.74
CA ARG A 260 7.41 16.69 -14.86
C ARG A 260 6.06 16.06 -15.23
N ALA A 261 5.95 14.74 -15.31
CA ALA A 261 4.67 14.08 -15.55
C ALA A 261 3.67 14.29 -14.41
N LEU A 262 4.16 14.41 -13.16
CA LEU A 262 3.33 14.61 -11.96
C LEU A 262 3.20 16.09 -11.56
N SER A 263 4.06 16.97 -12.07
CA SER A 263 4.18 18.39 -11.69
C SER A 263 2.89 19.22 -11.65
N LYS A 264 1.84 18.82 -12.38
CA LYS A 264 0.54 19.54 -12.45
C LYS A 264 -0.56 18.92 -11.59
N LEU A 265 -0.31 17.77 -10.96
CA LEU A 265 -1.30 17.01 -10.19
C LEU A 265 -1.46 17.57 -8.78
N SER A 266 -1.78 18.86 -8.67
CA SER A 266 -1.87 19.60 -7.39
C SER A 266 -2.96 19.11 -6.42
N CYS A 267 -3.88 18.25 -6.88
CA CYS A 267 -4.91 17.64 -6.04
C CYS A 267 -4.55 16.22 -5.57
N LEU A 268 -3.38 15.68 -5.97
CA LEU A 268 -3.02 14.31 -5.69
C LEU A 268 -2.76 14.12 -4.18
N GLN A 269 -3.49 13.17 -3.59
CA GLN A 269 -3.42 12.78 -2.19
C GLN A 269 -2.71 11.43 -2.04
N ASP A 270 -2.93 10.53 -2.98
CA ASP A 270 -2.35 9.20 -2.96
C ASP A 270 -1.55 8.94 -4.24
N LEU A 271 -0.27 8.67 -4.05
CA LEU A 271 0.63 8.25 -5.11
C LEU A 271 1.24 6.90 -4.75
N ILE A 272 0.80 5.86 -5.47
CA ILE A 272 1.32 4.50 -5.30
C ILE A 272 1.96 4.09 -6.63
N VAL A 273 3.29 4.11 -6.70
CA VAL A 273 4.06 3.75 -7.90
C VAL A 273 4.90 2.50 -7.68
N GLY A 274 4.98 2.00 -6.44
CA GLY A 274 5.69 0.77 -6.11
C GLY A 274 7.15 0.84 -6.53
N GLU A 275 7.57 -0.09 -7.39
CA GLU A 275 8.95 -0.20 -7.88
C GLU A 275 9.27 0.68 -9.10
N THR A 276 8.27 1.39 -9.65
CA THR A 276 8.49 2.36 -10.73
C THR A 276 9.19 3.60 -10.17
N LEU A 277 10.28 4.00 -10.82
CA LEU A 277 11.10 5.13 -10.40
C LEU A 277 10.35 6.45 -10.61
N VAL A 278 10.47 7.36 -9.64
CA VAL A 278 9.87 8.69 -9.71
C VAL A 278 10.88 9.76 -9.29
N SER A 279 10.74 10.97 -9.84
CA SER A 279 11.58 12.12 -9.46
C SER A 279 11.17 12.69 -8.11
N GLY A 280 12.17 12.95 -7.27
CA GLY A 280 11.99 13.60 -5.97
C GLY A 280 11.40 15.01 -6.06
N GLU A 281 11.77 15.77 -7.11
CA GLU A 281 11.24 17.11 -7.36
C GLU A 281 9.75 17.07 -7.72
N ASP A 282 9.35 16.11 -8.56
CA ASP A 282 7.96 15.92 -8.99
C ASP A 282 7.06 15.56 -7.81
N VAL A 283 7.48 14.60 -6.99
CA VAL A 283 6.75 14.22 -5.75
C VAL A 283 6.80 15.34 -4.73
N GLY A 284 7.94 16.01 -4.61
CA GLY A 284 8.14 17.20 -3.79
C GLY A 284 7.16 18.33 -4.13
N GLY A 285 6.72 18.45 -5.39
CA GLY A 285 5.72 19.43 -5.81
C GLY A 285 4.27 19.13 -5.38
N LEU A 286 3.97 17.91 -4.92
CA LEU A 286 2.62 17.46 -4.57
C LEU A 286 2.21 17.91 -3.16
N LYS A 287 1.65 19.10 -3.04
CA LYS A 287 1.37 19.76 -1.75
C LYS A 287 0.23 19.15 -0.92
N LYS A 288 -0.58 18.26 -1.50
CA LYS A 288 -1.73 17.62 -0.84
C LYS A 288 -1.50 16.12 -0.58
N LEU A 289 -0.27 15.65 -0.75
CA LEU A 289 0.06 14.23 -0.65
C LEU A 289 -0.12 13.74 0.79
N GLU A 290 -0.99 12.75 0.98
CA GLU A 290 -1.30 12.08 2.24
C GLU A 290 -0.62 10.71 2.29
N ILE A 291 -0.54 10.00 1.16
CA ILE A 291 0.04 8.66 1.03
C ILE A 291 1.04 8.62 -0.13
N LEU A 292 2.28 8.18 0.15
CA LEU A 292 3.32 7.95 -0.85
C LEU A 292 3.87 6.52 -0.75
N LYS A 293 3.72 5.70 -1.79
CA LYS A 293 4.37 4.39 -1.89
C LYS A 293 5.17 4.33 -3.18
N GLY A 294 6.49 4.46 -3.12
CA GLY A 294 7.28 4.58 -4.34
C GLY A 294 8.78 4.44 -4.15
N ARG A 295 9.50 4.47 -5.28
CA ARG A 295 10.95 4.33 -5.33
C ARG A 295 11.62 5.54 -5.99
N PHE A 296 12.61 6.11 -5.31
CA PHE A 296 13.50 7.13 -5.86
C PHE A 296 14.76 6.49 -6.47
N TYR A 297 15.35 7.15 -7.46
CA TYR A 297 16.60 6.71 -8.10
C TYR A 297 17.76 6.61 -7.11
N ASP A 298 17.92 7.64 -6.29
CA ASP A 298 19.09 7.85 -5.45
C ASP A 298 18.77 8.79 -4.28
N LEU A 299 19.77 8.99 -3.42
CA LEU A 299 19.69 9.90 -2.28
C LEU A 299 19.49 11.36 -2.70
N HIS A 300 19.91 11.76 -3.90
CA HIS A 300 19.68 13.11 -4.39
C HIS A 300 18.18 13.37 -4.60
N ASN A 301 17.47 12.40 -5.18
CA ASN A 301 16.02 12.46 -5.34
C ASN A 301 15.30 12.42 -3.98
N LEU A 302 15.74 11.57 -3.04
CA LEU A 302 15.19 11.59 -1.68
C LEU A 302 15.36 12.97 -1.05
N ASN A 303 16.56 13.53 -1.09
CA ASN A 303 16.83 14.86 -0.53
C ASN A 303 15.99 15.95 -1.19
N ALA A 304 15.85 15.94 -2.52
CA ALA A 304 15.01 16.90 -3.24
C ALA A 304 13.55 16.84 -2.78
N TYR A 305 13.02 15.62 -2.56
CA TYR A 305 11.69 15.43 -1.99
C TYR A 305 11.57 16.00 -0.56
N VAL A 306 12.57 15.73 0.30
CA VAL A 306 12.57 16.18 1.70
C VAL A 306 12.79 17.69 1.83
N GLU A 307 13.63 18.29 1.00
CA GLU A 307 13.80 19.74 0.94
C GLU A 307 12.50 20.43 0.48
N ALA A 308 11.77 19.83 -0.46
CA ALA A 308 10.46 20.33 -0.90
C ALA A 308 9.35 20.18 0.16
N LEU A 309 9.57 19.37 1.20
CA LEU A 309 8.70 19.28 2.39
C LEU A 309 8.91 20.45 3.38
N HIS A 310 9.90 21.32 3.18
CA HIS A 310 10.20 22.36 4.16
C HIS A 310 9.02 23.33 4.38
N GLY A 311 8.50 23.40 5.61
CA GLY A 311 7.41 24.28 6.00
C GLY A 311 5.99 23.78 5.68
N ARG A 312 5.82 22.49 5.34
CA ARG A 312 4.50 21.84 5.22
C ARG A 312 4.39 20.63 6.14
N GLU A 313 3.15 20.21 6.40
CA GLU A 313 2.90 18.93 7.08
C GLU A 313 3.39 17.77 6.20
N GLU A 314 4.03 16.79 6.84
CA GLU A 314 4.45 15.56 6.16
C GLU A 314 3.24 14.69 5.81
N PRO A 315 3.36 13.82 4.78
CA PRO A 315 2.33 12.82 4.51
C PRO A 315 2.03 11.96 5.73
N LEU A 316 0.77 11.51 5.83
CA LEU A 316 0.28 10.64 6.89
C LEU A 316 0.94 9.27 6.86
N GLU A 317 1.19 8.75 5.65
CA GLU A 317 1.83 7.46 5.41
C GLU A 317 2.80 7.58 4.24
N TYR A 318 3.98 6.98 4.37
CA TYR A 318 4.85 6.75 3.22
C TYR A 318 5.70 5.48 3.37
N ILE A 319 5.86 4.80 2.24
CA ILE A 319 6.81 3.70 2.03
C ILE A 319 7.73 4.15 0.90
N ILE A 320 8.95 4.55 1.24
CA ILE A 320 9.91 5.08 0.28
C ILE A 320 11.06 4.11 0.14
N ARG A 321 11.32 3.68 -1.09
CA ARG A 321 12.53 2.93 -1.45
C ARG A 321 13.52 3.83 -2.18
N VAL A 322 14.81 3.62 -1.98
CA VAL A 322 15.86 4.40 -2.64
C VAL A 322 17.00 3.48 -3.06
N GLY A 323 17.49 3.68 -4.28
CA GLY A 323 18.57 2.86 -4.82
C GLY A 323 18.05 1.60 -5.51
N GLU A 324 18.70 0.46 -5.36
CA GLU A 324 18.40 -0.80 -6.05
C GLU A 324 17.06 -1.43 -5.62
N ARG A 325 16.57 -2.45 -6.36
CA ARG A 325 15.34 -3.16 -5.97
C ARG A 325 15.66 -4.06 -4.77
N GLY A 326 15.10 -3.71 -3.61
CA GLY A 326 15.17 -4.51 -2.39
C GLY A 326 14.24 -5.72 -2.40
N TRP A 327 14.27 -6.48 -1.31
CA TRP A 327 13.33 -7.57 -1.06
C TRP A 327 12.06 -7.03 -0.39
N VAL A 328 10.92 -7.66 -0.64
CA VAL A 328 9.66 -7.26 -0.01
C VAL A 328 9.58 -7.88 1.38
N GLU A 329 10.04 -7.15 2.39
CA GLU A 329 9.73 -7.45 3.79
C GLU A 329 8.29 -7.03 4.13
N GLN A 330 7.71 -7.63 5.17
CA GLN A 330 6.40 -7.20 5.68
C GLN A 330 6.57 -5.86 6.39
N ILE A 331 6.16 -4.78 5.73
CA ILE A 331 6.20 -3.44 6.29
C ILE A 331 5.00 -3.26 7.23
N ASN A 332 5.27 -3.06 8.51
CA ASN A 332 4.24 -2.92 9.56
C ASN A 332 4.03 -1.45 10.00
N THR A 333 4.90 -0.54 9.57
CA THR A 333 4.90 0.87 9.96
C THR A 333 4.30 1.77 8.87
N ARG A 334 3.87 2.98 9.26
CA ARG A 334 3.28 3.95 8.31
C ARG A 334 4.34 4.81 7.65
N LYS A 335 5.48 5.01 8.30
CA LYS A 335 6.56 5.87 7.80
C LYS A 335 7.85 5.05 7.70
N TYR A 336 8.01 4.41 6.55
CA TYR A 336 9.09 3.47 6.26
C TYR A 336 10.01 4.00 5.16
N ILE A 337 11.32 3.89 5.36
CA ILE A 337 12.33 4.18 4.34
C ILE A 337 13.29 2.99 4.21
N GLU A 338 13.48 2.53 2.98
CA GLU A 338 14.49 1.53 2.62
C GLU A 338 15.54 2.15 1.70
N LEU A 339 16.81 2.01 2.09
CA LEU A 339 17.97 2.38 1.30
C LEU A 339 18.67 1.09 0.87
N CYS A 340 18.70 0.79 -0.43
CA CYS A 340 19.29 -0.43 -0.97
C CYS A 340 20.40 -0.10 -1.97
N GLY A 341 21.62 -0.61 -1.78
CA GLY A 341 22.73 -0.37 -2.72
C GLY A 341 23.21 1.08 -2.80
N CYS A 342 22.88 1.93 -1.81
CA CYS A 342 23.20 3.35 -1.81
C CYS A 342 24.61 3.64 -1.28
N ASN A 343 25.26 4.70 -1.79
CA ASN A 343 26.45 5.29 -1.17
C ASN A 343 26.03 6.46 -0.28
N ILE A 344 25.95 6.21 1.03
CA ILE A 344 25.41 7.14 2.01
C ILE A 344 26.54 7.98 2.61
N ASP A 345 26.54 9.27 2.33
CA ASP A 345 27.28 10.26 3.14
C ASP A 345 26.33 10.81 4.20
N ILE A 346 26.60 10.49 5.47
CA ILE A 346 25.74 10.84 6.61
C ILE A 346 25.55 12.36 6.74
N ASN A 347 26.51 13.17 6.27
CA ASN A 347 26.39 14.63 6.33
C ASN A 347 25.46 15.20 5.26
N GLN A 348 25.15 14.43 4.22
CA GLN A 348 24.40 14.90 3.06
C GLN A 348 23.01 14.29 2.99
N ILE A 349 22.74 13.15 3.63
CA ILE A 349 21.42 12.55 3.64
C ILE A 349 20.45 13.36 4.53
N ILE A 350 19.29 13.68 3.98
CA ILE A 350 18.20 14.35 4.70
C ILE A 350 17.04 13.36 4.77
N LEU A 351 16.63 13.03 5.99
CA LEU A 351 15.50 12.14 6.25
C LEU A 351 14.31 12.93 6.81
N PRO A 352 13.08 12.64 6.36
CA PRO A 352 11.86 13.11 7.04
C PRO A 352 11.68 12.35 8.37
N HIS A 353 10.62 12.66 9.14
CA HIS A 353 10.32 11.88 10.34
C HIS A 353 9.93 10.44 9.97
N VAL A 354 10.81 9.48 10.22
CA VAL A 354 10.70 8.06 9.86
C VAL A 354 10.50 7.19 11.10
N GLU A 355 9.59 6.23 11.03
CA GLU A 355 9.32 5.23 12.07
C GLU A 355 10.30 4.05 11.95
N GLU A 356 10.55 3.60 10.71
CA GLU A 356 11.38 2.46 10.40
C GLU A 356 12.33 2.77 9.24
N LEU A 357 13.64 2.61 9.48
CA LEU A 357 14.69 2.82 8.50
C LEU A 357 15.43 1.50 8.27
N TYR A 358 15.38 1.02 7.03
CA TYR A 358 16.12 -0.16 6.59
C TYR A 358 17.28 0.24 5.67
N ILE A 359 18.47 -0.23 5.97
CA ILE A 359 19.69 0.03 5.19
C ILE A 359 20.27 -1.31 4.76
N LYS A 360 20.20 -1.61 3.47
CA LYS A 360 20.66 -2.87 2.88
C LYS A 360 21.72 -2.64 1.82
N GLU A 361 22.79 -3.44 1.82
CA GLU A 361 23.82 -3.45 0.77
C GLU A 361 24.46 -2.06 0.50
N CYS A 362 24.42 -1.15 1.48
CA CYS A 362 24.87 0.22 1.33
C CYS A 362 26.35 0.40 1.71
N ASN A 363 26.99 1.42 1.13
CA ASN A 363 28.30 1.90 1.57
C ASN A 363 28.13 3.18 2.38
N LEU A 364 28.46 3.14 3.67
CA LEU A 364 28.35 4.30 4.57
C LEU A 364 29.71 5.00 4.70
N ASN A 365 29.79 6.26 4.26
CA ASN A 365 30.95 7.11 4.44
C ASN A 365 30.72 8.02 5.65
N CYS A 366 31.20 7.59 6.81
CA CYS A 366 31.04 8.31 8.06
C CYS A 366 32.25 9.23 8.32
N ARG A 367 32.43 10.30 7.52
CA ARG A 367 33.58 11.22 7.71
C ARG A 367 33.35 12.30 8.77
N GLN A 368 32.13 12.40 9.29
CA GLN A 368 31.65 13.21 10.42
C GLN A 368 30.12 13.04 10.42
N GLY A 369 29.43 13.09 11.56
CA GLY A 369 27.96 13.03 11.60
C GLY A 369 27.36 11.70 12.08
N TYR A 370 26.08 11.73 12.44
CA TYR A 370 25.31 10.58 12.90
C TYR A 370 23.98 10.53 12.14
N ILE A 371 23.50 9.33 11.82
CA ILE A 371 22.16 9.15 11.24
C ILE A 371 21.15 9.58 12.30
N ARG A 372 20.15 10.40 11.93
CA ARG A 372 19.02 10.64 12.83
C ARG A 372 18.28 9.32 13.03
N PHE A 373 18.32 8.79 14.24
CA PHE A 373 17.78 7.47 14.52
C PHE A 373 16.25 7.49 14.52
N SER A 374 15.69 6.60 13.70
CA SER A 374 14.29 6.17 13.74
C SER A 374 14.03 5.29 14.97
N PRO A 375 12.77 5.13 15.38
CA PRO A 375 12.37 4.13 16.36
C PRO A 375 12.82 2.71 16.03
N GLU A 376 12.80 2.34 14.75
CA GLU A 376 13.23 1.03 14.28
C GLU A 376 14.33 1.21 13.25
N LEU A 377 15.49 0.57 13.48
CA LEU A 377 16.64 0.63 12.59
C LEU A 377 17.17 -0.78 12.31
N SER A 378 17.20 -1.13 11.03
CA SER A 378 17.70 -2.41 10.55
C SER A 378 18.82 -2.17 9.54
N VAL A 379 19.98 -2.82 9.72
CA VAL A 379 21.15 -2.68 8.83
C VAL A 379 21.64 -4.06 8.38
N SER A 380 21.60 -4.32 7.08
CA SER A 380 21.93 -5.62 6.51
C SER A 380 22.90 -5.56 5.32
N GLU A 381 23.78 -6.56 5.20
CA GLU A 381 24.59 -6.81 4.00
C GLU A 381 25.55 -5.67 3.58
N CYS A 382 25.85 -4.73 4.47
CA CYS A 382 26.81 -3.63 4.23
C CYS A 382 28.26 -4.09 4.42
N ASN A 383 28.83 -4.74 3.40
CA ASN A 383 30.14 -5.42 3.42
C ASN A 383 31.38 -4.56 3.73
N LYS A 384 31.26 -3.23 3.66
CA LYS A 384 32.36 -2.28 3.93
C LYS A 384 32.20 -1.53 5.26
N LEU A 385 31.09 -1.74 5.95
CA LEU A 385 30.75 -0.99 7.15
C LEU A 385 31.63 -1.42 8.32
N GLU A 386 32.43 -0.49 8.85
CA GLU A 386 33.26 -0.73 10.04
C GLU A 386 32.62 -0.18 11.32
N GLU A 387 31.90 0.95 11.22
CA GLU A 387 31.21 1.62 12.32
C GLU A 387 29.85 2.16 11.86
N ILE A 388 28.78 1.91 12.63
CA ILE A 388 27.43 2.43 12.32
C ILE A 388 27.33 3.93 12.66
N ILE A 389 27.94 4.33 13.77
CA ILE A 389 28.07 5.72 14.24
C ILE A 389 29.55 6.09 14.24
N ALA A 390 30.04 6.67 13.14
CA ALA A 390 31.43 7.11 13.08
C ALA A 390 31.55 8.64 13.20
N ILE A 391 32.45 9.07 14.09
CA ILE A 391 32.94 10.45 14.15
C ILE A 391 34.42 10.41 13.81
N GLU A 392 34.85 11.08 12.74
CA GLU A 392 36.26 11.45 12.62
C GLU A 392 36.56 12.59 13.62
N LEU A 393 37.37 12.29 14.63
CA LEU A 393 37.95 13.32 15.49
C LEU A 393 38.86 14.20 14.64
N GLY A 394 38.41 15.42 14.32
CA GLY A 394 39.27 16.48 13.81
C GLY A 394 40.47 16.65 14.76
N TRP A 395 41.67 16.76 14.20
CA TRP A 395 42.98 16.64 14.86
C TRP A 395 43.29 17.56 16.08
N ASN A 396 42.31 18.30 16.62
CA ASN A 396 42.48 19.23 17.73
C ASN A 396 41.73 18.88 19.02
N GLN A 397 41.03 17.73 19.13
CA GLN A 397 40.48 17.26 20.42
C GLN A 397 41.30 16.12 21.04
N ARG A 398 42.63 16.30 21.16
CA ARG A 398 43.46 15.49 22.08
C ARG A 398 43.17 15.87 23.53
N GLY A 399 41.97 15.55 24.00
CA GLY A 399 41.55 15.75 25.37
C GLY A 399 40.29 14.95 25.64
N LYS A 400 40.46 13.72 26.17
CA LYS A 400 39.63 12.98 27.15
C LYS A 400 38.12 13.29 27.29
N THR A 401 37.44 13.72 26.23
CA THR A 401 36.00 14.01 26.31
C THR A 401 35.29 12.81 25.71
N THR A 402 34.79 11.94 26.59
CA THR A 402 33.84 10.89 26.21
C THR A 402 32.65 11.56 25.54
N MET A 403 32.33 11.18 24.30
CA MET A 403 31.18 11.74 23.59
C MET A 403 29.96 10.87 23.90
N GLU A 404 28.87 11.49 24.36
CA GLU A 404 27.61 10.81 24.64
C GLU A 404 26.64 10.98 23.45
N PHE A 405 26.11 9.87 22.94
CA PHE A 405 25.17 9.80 21.84
C PHE A 405 23.79 9.46 22.37
N HIS A 406 22.87 10.40 22.32
CA HIS A 406 21.51 10.17 22.80
C HIS A 406 20.63 9.60 21.68
N LEU A 407 20.10 8.40 21.89
CA LEU A 407 19.18 7.67 21.01
C LEU A 407 17.82 7.46 21.70
N PRO A 408 17.10 8.53 22.10
CA PRO A 408 15.94 8.41 22.98
C PRO A 408 14.71 7.77 22.33
N GLN A 409 14.71 7.56 21.01
CA GLN A 409 13.55 7.02 20.29
C GLN A 409 13.76 5.58 19.81
N LEU A 410 14.99 5.07 19.77
CA LEU A 410 15.32 3.75 19.22
C LEU A 410 14.75 2.65 20.13
N ARG A 411 13.86 1.83 19.58
CA ARG A 411 13.17 0.71 20.25
C ARG A 411 13.58 -0.64 19.70
N PHE A 412 13.76 -0.73 18.39
CA PHE A 412 14.15 -1.95 17.69
C PHE A 412 15.45 -1.71 16.93
N PHE A 413 16.41 -2.61 17.12
CA PHE A 413 17.68 -2.57 16.41
C PHE A 413 18.06 -3.96 15.88
N SER A 414 18.15 -4.09 14.56
CA SER A 414 18.53 -5.33 13.89
C SER A 414 19.77 -5.15 13.01
N VAL A 415 20.65 -6.15 13.04
CA VAL A 415 21.86 -6.19 12.21
C VAL A 415 22.10 -7.57 11.63
N TRP A 416 22.40 -7.61 10.33
CA TRP A 416 22.58 -8.86 9.58
C TRP A 416 23.76 -8.79 8.60
N ASN A 417 24.58 -9.83 8.55
CA ASN A 417 25.68 -10.01 7.58
C ASN A 417 26.56 -8.77 7.33
N LEU A 418 27.28 -8.29 8.37
CA LEU A 418 28.17 -7.12 8.29
C LEU A 418 29.65 -7.52 8.56
N PRO A 419 30.33 -8.22 7.64
CA PRO A 419 31.59 -8.91 7.90
C PRO A 419 32.76 -8.03 8.38
N LYS A 420 32.68 -6.70 8.23
CA LYS A 420 33.71 -5.75 8.64
C LYS A 420 33.36 -4.89 9.86
N LEU A 421 32.17 -5.04 10.47
CA LEU A 421 31.83 -4.16 11.60
C LEU A 421 32.74 -4.46 12.79
N LYS A 422 33.36 -3.40 13.31
CA LYS A 422 34.23 -3.44 14.49
C LYS A 422 33.56 -2.84 15.71
N SER A 423 32.65 -1.89 15.53
CA SER A 423 31.92 -1.23 16.62
C SER A 423 30.61 -0.59 16.13
N ILE A 424 29.65 -0.38 17.03
CA ILE A 424 28.46 0.45 16.73
C ILE A 424 28.80 1.94 16.79
N CYS A 425 29.69 2.35 17.70
CA CYS A 425 30.14 3.73 17.83
C CYS A 425 31.66 3.84 17.98
N SER A 426 32.26 4.90 17.47
CA SER A 426 33.71 5.15 17.57
C SER A 426 34.27 4.99 19.00
N VAL A 427 35.56 4.64 19.11
CA VAL A 427 36.27 4.09 20.30
C VAL A 427 36.18 4.91 21.61
N ASN A 428 35.57 6.10 21.64
CA ASN A 428 35.33 6.89 22.86
C ASN A 428 33.86 7.35 23.03
N GLY A 429 32.93 6.76 22.27
CA GLY A 429 31.50 7.01 22.32
C GLY A 429 30.79 6.23 23.42
N VAL A 430 29.93 6.90 24.17
CA VAL A 430 28.92 6.24 25.03
C VAL A 430 27.57 6.46 24.37
N ILE A 431 26.81 5.39 24.18
CA ILE A 431 25.43 5.49 23.70
C ILE A 431 24.52 5.59 24.92
N ALA A 432 23.60 6.55 24.91
CA ALA A 432 22.50 6.72 25.84
C ALA A 432 21.20 6.41 25.10
N CYS A 433 20.73 5.18 25.22
CA CYS A 433 19.51 4.65 24.61
C CYS A 433 18.67 4.00 25.70
N ASP A 434 17.63 4.72 26.17
CA ASP A 434 16.76 4.25 27.27
C ASP A 434 15.48 3.58 26.76
N SER A 435 15.18 3.72 25.46
CA SER A 435 13.95 3.24 24.83
C SER A 435 14.10 1.90 24.12
N LEU A 436 15.29 1.29 24.13
CA LEU A 436 15.56 0.06 23.39
C LEU A 436 14.83 -1.12 24.02
N GLU A 437 13.99 -1.80 23.25
CA GLU A 437 13.16 -2.92 23.69
C GLU A 437 13.71 -4.25 23.16
N ILE A 438 14.09 -4.29 21.89
CA ILE A 438 14.49 -5.51 21.16
C ILE A 438 15.79 -5.29 20.41
N ILE A 439 16.68 -6.27 20.51
CA ILE A 439 17.86 -6.40 19.63
C ILE A 439 17.76 -7.76 18.93
N GLU A 440 17.80 -7.74 17.60
CA GLU A 440 17.80 -8.92 16.73
C GLU A 440 19.10 -8.97 15.92
N PRO A 441 20.14 -9.62 16.45
CA PRO A 441 21.29 -9.95 15.64
C PRO A 441 20.95 -11.31 15.00
N GLU A 442 20.79 -11.35 13.69
CA GLU A 442 20.48 -12.59 12.96
C GLU A 442 21.75 -13.01 12.16
N GLU A 443 22.13 -14.30 12.17
CA GLU A 443 23.26 -15.06 11.53
C GLU A 443 24.60 -14.37 11.18
N TRP A 444 24.82 -13.09 11.50
CA TRP A 444 26.04 -12.38 11.19
C TRP A 444 27.23 -13.01 11.92
N TRP A 445 27.07 -13.47 13.15
CA TRP A 445 28.18 -14.11 13.87
C TRP A 445 28.58 -15.48 13.31
N GLU A 446 27.80 -16.11 12.43
CA GLU A 446 28.08 -17.47 11.93
C GLU A 446 29.01 -17.48 10.70
N SER A 447 29.07 -16.39 9.93
CA SER A 447 29.85 -16.28 8.68
C SER A 447 31.25 -15.67 8.83
N VAL A 448 31.64 -15.27 10.05
CA VAL A 448 32.95 -14.65 10.33
C VAL A 448 33.95 -15.75 10.71
N GLU A 449 34.84 -16.15 9.80
CA GLU A 449 35.91 -17.12 10.10
C GLU A 449 36.77 -16.66 11.30
N TRP A 450 36.94 -17.60 12.24
CA TRP A 450 36.93 -17.36 13.68
C TRP A 450 38.25 -16.95 14.34
N ASP A 451 39.33 -16.71 13.60
CA ASP A 451 40.63 -16.75 14.29
C ASP A 451 41.04 -15.46 15.02
N HIS A 452 40.54 -14.26 14.67
CA HIS A 452 41.09 -12.99 15.25
C HIS A 452 40.08 -11.88 15.68
N HIS A 453 38.76 -12.08 15.73
CA HIS A 453 37.83 -10.99 16.10
C HIS A 453 37.09 -11.23 17.44
N PRO A 454 37.29 -10.41 18.49
CA PRO A 454 36.60 -10.58 19.76
C PRO A 454 35.17 -9.99 19.71
N ASN A 455 34.19 -10.83 20.10
CA ASN A 455 32.92 -10.49 20.74
C ASN A 455 31.88 -9.64 19.97
N ALA A 456 30.85 -10.28 19.41
CA ALA A 456 29.56 -9.63 19.11
C ALA A 456 28.98 -8.90 20.35
N LYS A 457 29.22 -9.46 21.56
CA LYS A 457 28.91 -8.81 22.84
C LYS A 457 29.67 -7.49 23.05
N SER A 458 30.87 -7.34 22.50
CA SER A 458 31.68 -6.11 22.59
C SER A 458 31.19 -5.03 21.61
N ILE A 459 30.74 -5.46 20.42
CA ILE A 459 30.14 -4.57 19.41
C ILE A 459 28.82 -3.99 19.94
N LEU A 460 27.96 -4.83 20.53
CA LEU A 460 26.68 -4.44 21.12
C LEU A 460 26.81 -3.86 22.54
N GLU A 461 27.99 -3.95 23.17
CA GLU A 461 28.23 -3.52 24.55
C GLU A 461 27.84 -2.06 24.82
N PRO A 462 28.09 -1.10 23.92
CA PRO A 462 27.69 0.29 24.13
C PRO A 462 26.17 0.46 24.29
N LEU A 463 25.36 -0.28 23.52
CA LEU A 463 23.89 -0.27 23.64
C LEU A 463 23.44 -1.00 24.91
N LEU A 464 23.98 -2.19 25.16
CA LEU A 464 23.62 -3.02 26.32
C LEU A 464 23.97 -2.33 27.65
N ARG A 465 25.13 -1.65 27.75
CA ARG A 465 25.54 -0.89 28.95
C ARG A 465 24.62 0.29 29.23
N SER A 466 24.06 0.93 28.20
CA SER A 466 23.03 1.97 28.40
C SER A 466 21.80 1.37 29.05
N CYS A 467 21.31 0.27 28.49
CA CYS A 467 20.07 -0.36 28.92
C CYS A 467 20.20 -0.96 30.33
N CYS A 468 21.33 -1.58 30.69
CA CYS A 468 21.55 -2.18 32.02
C CYS A 468 21.64 -1.16 33.17
N LYS A 469 21.86 0.14 32.91
CA LYS A 469 21.90 1.18 33.97
C LYS A 469 20.51 1.49 34.54
N GLN A 470 19.45 1.14 33.83
CA GLN A 470 18.07 1.24 34.26
C GLN A 470 17.50 -0.19 34.25
N ALA A 471 16.57 -0.57 35.13
CA ALA A 471 16.04 -1.93 35.18
C ALA A 471 15.13 -2.29 33.98
N ALA A 472 15.54 -2.00 32.74
CA ALA A 472 14.82 -2.26 31.50
C ALA A 472 15.12 -3.69 31.02
N GLY A 473 14.08 -4.52 30.92
CA GLY A 473 14.16 -5.87 30.37
C GLY A 473 14.28 -5.83 28.85
N VAL A 474 15.48 -5.59 28.33
CA VAL A 474 15.77 -5.70 26.88
C VAL A 474 15.72 -7.17 26.47
N THR A 475 14.92 -7.49 25.45
CA THR A 475 14.87 -8.83 24.88
C THR A 475 15.90 -8.93 23.76
N VAL A 476 16.89 -9.80 23.94
CA VAL A 476 17.77 -10.20 22.83
C VAL A 476 17.14 -11.44 22.21
N ALA A 477 16.52 -11.27 21.05
CA ALA A 477 15.95 -12.38 20.31
C ALA A 477 17.07 -13.08 19.53
N TYR A 478 17.27 -14.36 19.83
CA TYR A 478 18.16 -15.22 19.04
C TYR A 478 17.28 -15.95 18.03
N ALA A 479 17.65 -15.91 16.75
CA ALA A 479 17.04 -16.76 15.75
C ALA A 479 17.25 -18.22 16.18
N ALA A 480 16.19 -18.84 16.70
CA ALA A 480 16.16 -20.29 16.84
C ALA A 480 16.09 -20.84 15.42
N SER A 481 17.20 -21.44 14.98
CA SER A 481 17.26 -22.24 13.77
C SER A 481 15.96 -23.03 13.60
N HIS A 482 15.37 -22.95 12.41
CA HIS A 482 14.28 -23.82 11.98
C HIS A 482 14.70 -25.29 12.16
N ASP A 483 14.47 -25.85 13.35
CA ASP A 483 14.29 -27.28 13.57
C ASP A 483 13.57 -27.49 14.90
N THR A 484 12.32 -27.90 14.77
CA THR A 484 11.47 -28.42 15.84
C THR A 484 12.15 -29.60 16.55
N CYS A 485 12.36 -29.52 17.87
CA CYS A 485 11.85 -30.54 18.78
C CYS A 485 11.88 -30.11 20.26
N CYS A 486 10.72 -30.25 20.90
CA CYS A 486 10.45 -30.22 22.33
C CYS A 486 11.61 -30.70 23.23
N THR A 487 11.90 -29.97 24.31
CA THR A 487 11.35 -30.31 25.64
C THR A 487 11.80 -29.32 26.71
N ASN A 488 10.81 -28.83 27.47
CA ASN A 488 10.96 -28.32 28.81
C ASN A 488 11.88 -29.21 29.66
N LYS A 489 12.78 -28.61 30.45
CA LYS A 489 13.01 -29.09 31.82
C LYS A 489 13.42 -27.94 32.75
N ARG A 490 12.52 -27.70 33.70
CA ARG A 490 12.70 -27.00 34.96
C ARG A 490 13.86 -27.61 35.77
N GLU A 491 14.49 -26.75 36.55
CA GLU A 491 15.05 -26.92 37.91
C GLU A 491 15.24 -28.33 38.47
N THR A 492 16.46 -28.60 38.97
CA THR A 492 16.84 -29.18 40.28
C THR A 492 18.35 -29.43 40.24
N SER A 493 19.21 -28.66 40.92
CA SER A 493 19.67 -28.81 42.31
C SER A 493 20.43 -30.11 42.64
N LYS A 494 21.72 -29.92 42.96
CA LYS A 494 22.55 -30.57 44.00
C LYS A 494 22.98 -32.05 43.90
N GLU A 495 24.14 -32.26 44.56
CA GLU A 495 24.81 -33.49 45.04
C GLU A 495 25.75 -34.17 44.02
N GLU A 496 27.08 -34.05 44.16
CA GLU A 496 28.02 -34.63 45.16
C GLU A 496 28.53 -36.02 44.74
N GLU A 497 29.88 -36.14 44.75
CA GLU A 497 30.73 -37.35 44.89
C GLU A 497 30.61 -38.43 43.79
N GLU A 498 31.67 -39.02 43.23
CA GLU A 498 33.04 -39.33 43.67
C GLU A 498 33.97 -39.40 42.43
#